data_AF-A0A1Q5NYW3-F1
#
_entry.id   AF-A0A1Q5NYW3-F1
#
_cell.length_a   1.000
_cell.length_b   1.000
_cell.length_c   1.000
_cell.angle_alpha   90.00
_cell.angle_beta   90.00
_cell.angle_gamma   90.00
#
_symmetry.space_group_name_H-M   'P 1'
#
loop_
_entity.id
_entity.type
_entity.pdbx_description
1 polymer ?
#
loop_
_entity_poly.entity_id
_entity_poly.type
_entity_poly.pdbx_seq_one_letter_code
_entity_poly.pdbx_strand_id
1 'polypeptide(L)' 'MNLDIIGDIHGCLDEFRALTMNLGYSWDSGIPIHPAGRTLAFVGDLTDRGPDSVRVLDIVCRLF' A
#
# COMPACT_ATOMS: atom_id res chain seq x y z
N MET A 1 18.25 4.89 -0.53
CA MET A 1 16.78 4.83 -0.40
C MET A 1 16.34 3.55 -1.09
N ASN A 2 15.69 2.63 -0.39
CA ASN A 2 15.21 1.39 -0.98
C ASN A 2 13.72 1.54 -1.26
N LEU A 3 13.33 1.32 -2.52
CA LEU A 3 11.96 1.49 -2.98
C LEU A 3 11.36 0.15 -3.36
N ASP A 4 10.08 -0.03 -3.03
CA ASP A 4 9.22 -1.08 -3.54
C ASP A 4 8.19 -0.45 -4.48
N ILE A 5 8.28 -0.76 -5.76
CA ILE A 5 7.41 -0.19 -6.79
C ILE A 5 6.14 -1.03 -6.86
N ILE A 6 5.00 -0.40 -6.60
CA ILE A 6 3.67 -1.01 -6.54
C ILE A 6 2.90 -0.62 -7.79
N GLY A 7 2.38 -1.64 -8.48
CA GLY A 7 1.49 -1.50 -9.63
C GLY A 7 0.08 -1.03 -9.24
N ASP A 8 -0.84 -1.16 -10.18
CA ASP A 8 -2.25 -0.78 -10.01
C ASP A 8 -2.88 -1.53 -8.82
N ILE A 9 -3.55 -0.79 -7.94
CA ILE A 9 -4.25 -1.36 -6.78
C ILE A 9 -5.74 -1.47 -7.06
N HIS A 10 -6.33 -0.47 -7.73
CA HIS A 10 -7.74 -0.45 -8.09
C HIS A 10 -8.66 -0.80 -6.91
N GLY A 11 -8.45 -0.21 -5.73
CA GLY A 11 -9.26 -0.49 -4.54
C GLY A 11 -9.16 -1.93 -3.98
N CYS A 12 -8.24 -2.77 -4.47
CA CYS A 12 -7.98 -4.12 -3.96
C CYS A 12 -7.14 -4.07 -2.67
N LEU A 13 -7.79 -3.64 -1.57
CA LEU A 13 -7.13 -3.41 -0.29
C LEU A 13 -6.52 -4.68 0.31
N ASP A 14 -7.24 -5.80 0.26
CA ASP A 14 -6.78 -7.06 0.87
C ASP A 14 -5.54 -7.61 0.15
N GLU A 15 -5.51 -7.51 -1.18
CA GLU A 15 -4.36 -7.87 -2.00
C GLU A 15 -3.18 -6.94 -1.74
N PHE A 16 -3.40 -5.63 -1.66
CA PHE A 16 -2.36 -4.67 -1.31
C PHE A 16 -1.77 -4.96 0.08
N ARG A 17 -2.62 -5.27 1.06
CA ARG A 17 -2.19 -5.67 2.41
C ARG A 17 -1.39 -6.97 2.39
N ALA A 18 -1.89 -8.00 1.71
CA ALA A 18 -1.20 -9.27 1.59
C ALA A 18 0.18 -9.13 0.91
N LEU A 19 0.26 -8.35 -0.18
CA LEU A 19 1.50 -8.08 -0.89
C LEU A 19 2.52 -7.38 0.02
N THR A 20 2.12 -6.29 0.69
CA THR A 20 3.02 -5.52 1.55
C THR A 20 3.47 -6.33 2.78
N MET A 21 2.61 -7.18 3.34
CA MET A 21 3.00 -8.12 4.40
C MET A 21 4.05 -9.13 3.90
N ASN A 22 3.88 -9.67 2.68
CA ASN A 22 4.87 -10.56 2.06
C ASN A 22 6.22 -9.86 1.79
N LEU A 23 6.19 -8.56 1.51
CA LEU A 23 7.39 -7.72 1.37
C LEU A 23 8.02 -7.31 2.71
N GLY A 24 7.42 -7.67 3.86
CA GLY A 24 7.95 -7.41 5.20
C GLY A 24 7.47 -6.11 5.86
N TYR A 25 6.41 -5.47 5.33
CA TYR A 25 5.82 -4.30 5.97
C TYR A 25 4.93 -4.70 7.15
N SER A 26 5.07 -4.01 8.28
CA SER A 26 4.15 -4.13 9.42
C SER A 26 2.92 -3.27 9.21
N TRP A 27 1.77 -3.76 9.68
CA TRP A 27 0.47 -3.07 9.64
C TRP A 27 -0.04 -2.70 11.03
N ASP A 28 0.81 -2.72 12.07
CA ASP A 28 0.40 -2.51 13.47
C ASP A 28 -0.18 -1.10 13.72
N SER A 29 0.21 -0.11 12.92
CA SER A 29 -0.32 1.27 12.95
C SER A 29 -1.55 1.49 12.04
N GLY A 30 -2.03 0.43 11.39
CA GLY A 30 -3.10 0.48 10.39
C GLY A 30 -2.67 0.91 8.99
N ILE A 31 -1.36 1.14 8.76
CA ILE A 31 -0.76 1.41 7.44
C ILE A 31 0.54 0.59 7.30
N PRO A 32 1.00 0.26 6.07
CA PRO A 32 2.20 -0.55 5.87
C PRO A 32 3.48 0.25 6.12
N ILE A 33 4.23 -0.06 7.18
CA ILE A 33 5.53 0.55 7.50
C ILE A 33 6.60 -0.54 7.54
N HIS A 34 7.67 -0.38 6.75
CA HIS A 34 8.76 -1.35 6.74
C HIS A 34 9.79 -1.04 7.84
N PRO A 35 10.16 -2.00 8.73
CA PRO A 35 11.06 -1.74 9.85
C PRO A 35 12.49 -1.34 9.43
N ALA A 36 12.93 -1.77 8.25
CA ALA A 36 14.21 -1.36 7.65
C ALA A 36 14.15 -0.03 6.87
N GLY A 37 13.05 0.72 6.94
CA GLY A 37 12.92 2.03 6.26
C GLY A 37 12.82 1.97 4.74
N ARG A 38 12.28 0.89 4.17
CA ARG A 38 11.88 0.84 2.74
C ARG A 38 10.63 1.69 2.54
N THR A 39 10.50 2.26 1.34
CA THR A 39 9.37 3.14 0.99
C THR A 39 8.61 2.56 -0.20
N LEU A 40 7.28 2.63 -0.15
CA LEU A 40 6.42 2.27 -1.27
C LEU A 40 6.41 3.39 -2.30
N ALA A 41 6.55 3.06 -3.58
CA ALA A 41 6.38 3.97 -4.70
C ALA A 41 5.25 3.46 -5.59
N PHE A 42 4.21 4.26 -5.80
CA PHE A 42 3.01 3.86 -6.52
C PHE A 42 3.05 4.39 -7.96
N VAL A 43 2.72 3.56 -8.94
CA VAL A 43 2.71 3.97 -10.36
C VAL A 43 1.39 4.62 -10.81
N GLY A 44 0.34 4.55 -10.00
CA GLY A 44 -0.98 5.11 -10.31
C GLY A 44 -2.12 4.21 -9.85
N ASP A 45 -3.32 4.44 -10.38
CA ASP A 45 -4.49 3.55 -10.33
C ASP A 45 -4.76 2.94 -8.95
N LEU A 46 -4.84 3.81 -7.95
CA LEU A 46 -5.16 3.44 -6.57
C LEU A 46 -6.65 3.10 -6.40
N THR A 47 -7.51 3.73 -7.19
CA THR A 47 -8.97 3.69 -7.07
C THR A 47 -9.61 3.01 -8.29
N ASP A 48 -10.95 2.93 -8.26
CA ASP A 48 -11.83 2.31 -9.25
C ASP A 48 -11.76 0.78 -9.27
N ARG A 49 -12.81 0.14 -9.82
CA ARG A 49 -13.02 -1.31 -9.98
C ARG A 49 -13.17 -2.12 -8.69
N GLY A 50 -12.18 -2.10 -7.80
CA GLY A 50 -12.17 -2.91 -6.58
C GLY A 50 -13.01 -2.31 -5.45
N PRO A 51 -13.23 -3.09 -4.40
CA PRO A 51 -14.27 -2.82 -3.40
C PRO A 51 -13.94 -1.66 -2.45
N ASP A 52 -12.66 -1.34 -2.21
CA ASP A 52 -12.23 -0.49 -1.10
C ASP A 52 -11.38 0.71 -1.52
N SER A 53 -11.76 1.37 -2.62
CA SER A 53 -11.05 2.54 -3.16
C SER A 53 -10.79 3.65 -2.13
N VAL A 54 -11.77 3.99 -1.30
CA VAL A 54 -11.65 5.07 -0.29
C VAL A 54 -10.59 4.72 0.76
N ARG A 55 -10.54 3.45 1.18
CA ARG A 55 -9.62 3.01 2.22
C ARG A 55 -8.20 2.86 1.71
N VAL A 56 -8.02 2.43 0.46
CA VAL A 56 -6.71 2.47 -0.22
C VAL A 56 -6.20 3.90 -0.27
N LEU A 57 -7.03 4.87 -0.67
CA LEU A 57 -6.63 6.27 -0.73
C LEU A 57 -6.24 6.83 0.65
N ASP A 58 -7.04 6.58 1.71
CA ASP A 58 -6.71 6.99 3.08
C ASP A 58 -5.33 6.47 3.53
N ILE A 59 -5.07 5.18 3.30
CA ILE A 59 -3.80 4.55 3.66
C ILE A 59 -2.64 5.21 2.90
N VAL A 60 -2.77 5.39 1.58
CA VAL A 60 -1.71 5.98 0.76
C VAL A 60 -1.45 7.43 1.16
N CYS A 61 -2.49 8.23 1.42
CA CYS A 61 -2.34 9.60 1.91
C CYS A 61 -1.60 9.68 3.25
N ARG A 62 -1.78 8.71 4.15
CA ARG A 62 -1.11 8.66 5.46
C ARG A 62 0.35 8.17 5.42
N LEU A 63 0.81 7.65 4.28
CA LEU A 63 2.21 7.27 4.06
C LEU A 63 3.09 8.47 3.70
N PHE A 64 2.49 9.62 3.37
CA PHE A 64 3.15 10.88 3.06
C PHE A 64 2.94 11.91 4.17
#